data_AF-A0AAD9ZVU3-F1
#
_entry.id   AF-A0AAD9ZVU3-F1
#
_cell.length_a   1.000
_cell.length_b   1.000
_cell.length_c   1.000
_cell.angle_alpha   90.00
_cell.angle_beta   90.00
_cell.angle_gamma   90.00
#
_symmetry.space_group_name_H-M   'P 1'
#
loop_
_entity.id
_entity.type
_entity.pdbx_description
1 polymer ?
#
loop_
_entity_poly.entity_id
_entity_poly.type
_entity_poly.pdbx_seq_one_letter_code
_entity_poly.pdbx_strand_id
1 'polypeptide(L)'
;MHARGCPSLNKIRVSFPSLKDLRVRDHLSFLNFMISCKNQAQREVLELLCMVLLRIWFRRNCHSHNSAMISVDDIRPWAEVYIADFRKANSVMDGPLAVWEVAASVWKPNDVGLLKLNTDATLNEACRKVGTGAVIRDSSGAVLASCAHTIPAGFTPLVDEAMAVRNGLQFAKDSGHWPVLLRLMLKWW
;
A
#
# COMPACT_ATOMS: atom_id res chain seq x y z
N MET A 1 -2.33 14.95 0.23
CA MET A 1 -3.08 14.62 1.47
C MET A 1 -2.92 15.78 2.45
N HIS A 2 -3.89 16.70 2.53
CA HIS A 2 -3.95 17.66 3.64
C HIS A 2 -4.51 16.95 4.88
N ALA A 3 -3.71 16.08 5.49
CA ALA A 3 -4.08 15.36 6.72
C ALA A 3 -3.95 16.23 7.98
N ARG A 4 -3.46 17.47 7.88
CA ARG A 4 -3.20 18.33 9.05
C ARG A 4 -4.44 18.85 9.75
N GLY A 5 -5.49 19.18 9.01
CA GLY A 5 -6.68 19.82 9.56
C GLY A 5 -7.83 18.90 9.93
N CYS A 6 -7.69 17.57 9.85
CA CYS A 6 -8.79 16.66 10.17
C CYS A 6 -8.85 16.38 11.69
N PRO A 7 -9.86 16.90 12.42
CA PRO A 7 -9.94 16.75 13.88
C PRO A 7 -10.04 15.28 14.31
N SER A 8 -10.64 14.45 13.44
CA SER A 8 -10.81 13.01 13.61
C SER A 8 -9.48 12.24 13.72
N LEU A 9 -8.39 12.78 13.16
CA LEU A 9 -7.07 12.15 13.16
C LEU A 9 -6.12 12.67 14.24
N ASN A 10 -6.52 13.69 15.01
CA ASN A 10 -5.72 14.19 16.13
C ASN A 10 -5.53 13.13 17.21
N LYS A 11 -6.57 12.35 17.53
CA LYS A 11 -6.47 11.23 18.48
C LYS A 11 -5.38 10.24 18.06
N ILE A 12 -5.30 9.92 16.76
CA ILE A 12 -4.33 8.97 16.21
C ILE A 12 -2.90 9.50 16.33
N ARG A 13 -2.67 10.81 16.11
CA ARG A 13 -1.36 11.44 16.30
C ARG A 13 -0.85 11.33 17.73
N VAL A 14 -1.72 11.58 18.71
CA VAL A 14 -1.38 11.52 20.14
C VAL A 14 -1.00 10.09 20.54
N SER A 15 -1.60 9.09 19.89
CA SER A 15 -1.33 7.68 20.14
C SER A 15 0.01 7.16 19.62
N PHE A 16 0.83 7.98 18.94
CA PHE A 16 2.22 7.63 18.60
C PHE A 16 3.19 8.61 19.28
N PRO A 17 3.47 8.43 20.59
CA PRO A 17 4.37 9.33 21.32
C PRO A 17 5.75 9.45 20.69
N SER A 18 6.28 8.34 20.16
CA SER A 18 7.57 8.24 19.48
C SER A 18 7.63 9.03 18.16
N LEU A 19 6.49 9.47 17.63
CA LEU A 19 6.40 10.29 16.42
C LEU A 19 6.03 11.75 16.74
N LYS A 20 5.96 12.14 18.02
CA LYS A 20 5.62 13.52 18.44
C LYS A 20 6.69 14.53 18.01
N ASP A 21 7.96 14.11 17.98
CA ASP A 21 9.08 14.96 17.59
C ASP A 21 9.36 14.94 16.07
N LEU A 22 8.60 14.16 15.29
CA LEU A 22 8.69 14.27 13.84
C LEU A 22 8.26 15.68 13.45
N ARG A 23 9.25 16.48 13.05
CA ARG A 23 9.03 17.75 12.34
C ARG A 23 8.42 17.45 10.99
N VAL A 24 7.14 17.08 10.97
CA VAL A 24 6.37 17.02 9.74
C VAL A 24 6.28 18.47 9.29
N ARG A 25 7.13 18.89 8.35
CA ARG A 25 6.99 20.21 7.71
C ARG A 25 5.79 20.20 6.77
N ASP A 26 4.99 21.28 6.73
CA ASP A 26 3.67 21.38 6.05
C ASP A 26 3.59 20.94 4.59
N HIS A 27 4.74 20.70 3.96
CA HIS A 27 4.94 20.43 2.55
C HIS A 27 5.53 19.04 2.23
N LEU A 28 5.75 18.15 3.20
CA LEU A 28 6.28 16.82 2.90
C LEU A 28 5.21 15.93 2.27
N SER A 29 5.53 15.30 1.14
CA SER A 29 4.72 14.24 0.55
C SER A 29 4.53 13.09 1.54
N PHE A 30 3.46 12.31 1.40
CA PHE A 30 3.23 11.12 2.24
C PHE A 30 4.45 10.17 2.24
N LEU A 31 5.13 10.05 1.09
CA LEU A 31 6.36 9.26 0.96
C LEU A 31 7.49 9.81 1.84
N ASN A 32 7.73 11.12 1.80
CA ASN A 32 8.78 11.74 2.62
C ASN A 32 8.49 11.63 4.12
N PHE A 33 7.20 11.68 4.50
CA PHE A 33 6.77 11.39 5.87
C PHE A 33 7.12 9.95 6.27
N MET A 34 6.78 8.95 5.45
CA MET A 34 7.08 7.54 5.73
C MET A 34 8.59 7.27 5.81
N ILE A 35 9.40 7.89 4.94
CA ILE A 35 10.87 7.81 4.99
C ILE A 35 11.39 8.40 6.30
N SER A 36 10.87 9.55 6.72
CA SER A 36 11.26 10.20 7.98
C SER A 36 10.94 9.32 9.19
N CYS A 37 9.76 8.67 9.19
CA CYS A 37 9.38 7.70 10.23
C CYS A 37 10.32 6.50 10.24
N LYS A 38 10.64 5.93 9.08
CA LYS A 38 11.56 4.78 8.96
C LYS A 38 12.94 5.08 9.57
N ASN A 39 13.43 6.31 9.40
CA ASN A 39 14.76 6.68 9.89
C ASN A 39 14.80 7.00 11.41
N GLN A 40 13.65 7.22 12.04
CA GLN A 40 13.57 7.72 13.43
C GLN A 40 12.84 6.77 14.39
N ALA A 41 12.02 5.85 13.88
CA ALA A 41 11.17 4.97 14.67
C ALA A 41 11.64 3.51 14.62
N GLN A 42 11.39 2.79 15.71
CA GLN A 42 11.58 1.34 15.74
C GLN A 42 10.62 0.62 14.79
N ARG A 43 11.00 -0.60 14.38
CA ARG A 43 10.25 -1.42 13.42
C ARG A 43 8.79 -1.61 13.86
N GLU A 44 8.56 -1.91 15.13
CA GLU A 44 7.24 -2.17 15.70
C GLU A 44 6.33 -0.94 15.60
N VAL A 45 6.91 0.25 15.81
CA VAL A 45 6.20 1.52 15.68
C VAL A 45 5.82 1.77 14.22
N LEU A 46 6.72 1.46 13.28
CA LEU A 46 6.46 1.61 11.85
C LEU A 46 5.39 0.62 11.35
N GLU A 47 5.44 -0.64 11.81
CA GLU A 47 4.42 -1.66 11.50
C GLU A 47 3.04 -1.21 11.98
N LEU A 48 2.94 -0.76 13.23
CA LEU A 48 1.68 -0.25 13.78
C LEU A 48 1.19 1.00 13.04
N LEU A 49 2.10 1.93 12.70
CA LEU A 49 1.77 3.10 11.90
C LEU A 49 1.21 2.71 10.52
N CYS A 50 1.85 1.77 9.82
CA CYS A 50 1.39 1.27 8.53
C CYS A 50 -0.02 0.68 8.62
N MET A 51 -0.27 -0.16 9.63
CA MET A 51 -1.58 -0.79 9.82
C MET A 51 -2.68 0.22 10.19
N VAL A 52 -2.36 1.21 11.02
CA VAL A 52 -3.27 2.32 11.33
C VAL A 52 -3.57 3.15 10.08
N LEU A 53 -2.56 3.49 9.28
CA LEU A 53 -2.75 4.23 8.01
C LEU A 53 -3.59 3.44 7.01
N LEU A 54 -3.35 2.13 6.89
CA LEU A 54 -4.18 1.23 6.09
C LEU A 54 -5.64 1.25 6.54
N ARG A 55 -5.88 1.19 7.85
CA ARG A 55 -7.24 1.18 8.41
C ARG A 55 -7.95 2.52 8.29
N ILE A 56 -7.22 3.65 8.38
CA ILE A 56 -7.75 4.98 8.05
C ILE A 56 -8.15 5.05 6.57
N TRP A 57 -7.30 4.56 5.67
CA TRP A 57 -7.60 4.50 4.24
C TRP A 57 -8.85 3.64 3.97
N PHE A 58 -8.94 2.46 4.61
CA PHE A 58 -10.12 1.59 4.53
C PHE A 58 -11.39 2.32 4.98
N ARG A 59 -11.37 2.97 6.16
CA ARG A 59 -12.50 3.76 6.66
C ARG A 59 -12.94 4.82 5.66
N ARG A 60 -11.98 5.56 5.09
CA ARG A 60 -12.25 6.58 4.07
C ARG A 60 -12.89 5.96 2.83
N ASN A 61 -12.45 4.77 2.42
CA ASN A 61 -13.04 4.08 1.28
C ASN A 61 -14.44 3.54 1.57
N CYS A 62 -14.76 3.12 2.80
CA CYS A 62 -16.14 2.76 3.16
C CYS A 62 -17.10 3.93 2.90
N HIS A 63 -16.67 5.17 3.21
CA HIS A 63 -17.45 6.37 2.90
C HIS A 63 -17.69 6.54 1.39
N SER A 64 -16.67 6.31 0.56
CA SER A 64 -16.80 6.43 -0.90
C SER A 64 -17.62 5.31 -1.54
N HIS A 65 -17.64 4.10 -0.96
CA HIS A 65 -18.34 2.93 -1.49
C HIS A 65 -19.64 2.60 -0.72
N ASN A 66 -20.23 3.61 -0.07
CA ASN A 66 -21.51 3.50 0.64
C ASN A 66 -21.60 2.31 1.64
N SER A 67 -20.47 1.94 2.23
CA SER A 67 -20.35 0.84 3.20
C SER A 67 -20.38 1.38 4.63
N ALA A 68 -20.77 0.54 5.59
CA ALA A 68 -20.79 0.92 7.01
C ALA A 68 -19.42 1.40 7.47
N MET A 69 -19.37 2.62 8.03
CA MET A 69 -18.13 3.23 8.50
C MET A 69 -17.77 2.65 9.87
N ILE A 70 -16.56 2.09 9.99
CA ILE A 70 -16.01 1.59 11.26
C ILE A 70 -15.88 2.73 12.30
N SER A 71 -15.69 2.47 13.60
CA SER A 71 -15.40 3.53 14.58
C SER A 71 -13.95 4.00 14.49
N VAL A 72 -13.67 5.25 14.90
CA VAL A 72 -12.27 5.76 14.96
C VAL A 72 -11.55 5.07 16.12
N ASP A 73 -12.29 4.79 17.20
CA ASP A 73 -11.77 4.16 18.40
C ASP A 73 -11.36 2.69 18.13
N ASP A 74 -11.90 2.06 17.08
CA ASP A 74 -11.54 0.69 16.68
C ASP A 74 -10.27 0.60 15.83
N ILE A 75 -9.77 1.71 15.29
CA ILE A 75 -8.68 1.70 14.29
C ILE A 75 -7.40 1.10 14.87
N ARG A 76 -7.00 1.55 16.06
CA ARG A 76 -5.77 1.09 16.72
C ARG A 76 -5.91 -0.31 17.31
N PRO A 77 -6.96 -0.62 18.11
CA PRO A 77 -7.14 -1.97 18.63
C PRO A 77 -7.15 -3.03 17.53
N TRP A 78 -7.82 -2.73 16.41
CA TRP A 78 -7.81 -3.62 15.25
C TRP A 78 -6.40 -3.81 14.67
N ALA A 79 -5.61 -2.74 14.54
CA ALA A 79 -4.25 -2.82 14.02
C ALA A 79 -3.32 -3.65 14.92
N GLU A 80 -3.46 -3.51 16.24
CA GLU A 80 -2.68 -4.26 17.24
C GLU A 80 -3.02 -5.76 17.19
N VAL A 81 -4.32 -6.10 17.19
CA VAL A 81 -4.79 -7.49 17.04
C VAL A 81 -4.30 -8.09 15.71
N TYR A 82 -4.44 -7.35 14.61
CA TYR A 82 -4.02 -7.82 13.29
C TYR A 82 -2.52 -8.13 13.24
N ILE A 83 -1.67 -7.26 13.81
CA ILE A 83 -0.22 -7.50 13.85
C ILE A 83 0.11 -8.73 14.70
N ALA A 84 -0.56 -8.90 15.84
CA ALA A 84 -0.37 -10.06 16.71
C ALA A 84 -0.75 -11.37 15.99
N ASP A 85 -1.92 -11.40 15.34
CA ASP A 85 -2.40 -12.55 14.58
C ASP A 85 -1.47 -12.87 13.41
N PHE A 86 -1.02 -11.84 12.67
CA PHE A 86 -0.08 -12.00 11.57
C PHE A 86 1.25 -12.60 12.05
N ARG A 87 1.82 -12.10 13.16
CA ARG A 87 3.06 -12.65 13.72
C ARG A 87 2.85 -14.10 14.15
N LYS A 88 1.78 -14.38 14.90
CA LYS A 88 1.44 -15.74 15.35
C LYS A 88 1.31 -16.72 14.18
N ALA A 89 0.62 -16.33 13.11
CA ALA A 89 0.45 -17.17 11.92
C ALA A 89 1.78 -17.45 11.20
N ASN A 90 2.69 -16.48 11.17
CA ASN A 90 3.98 -16.61 10.49
C ASN A 90 5.10 -17.20 11.38
N SER A 91 4.92 -17.29 12.70
CA SER A 91 5.86 -17.97 13.61
C SER A 91 5.79 -19.50 13.55
N VAL A 92 4.81 -20.08 12.85
CA VAL A 92 4.58 -21.55 12.77
C VAL A 92 5.36 -22.21 11.62
N MET A 93 6.20 -21.47 10.88
CA MET A 93 6.98 -22.00 9.74
C MET A 93 8.12 -22.99 10.09
N ASP A 94 8.29 -23.38 11.37
CA ASP A 94 9.25 -24.44 11.76
C ASP A 94 8.60 -25.84 11.95
N GLY A 95 7.30 -25.98 11.69
CA GLY A 95 6.60 -27.28 11.73
C GLY A 95 6.48 -27.94 10.35
N PRO A 96 6.41 -29.28 10.25
CA PRO A 96 6.17 -29.95 8.97
C PRO A 96 4.85 -29.46 8.39
N LEU A 97 4.92 -28.87 7.18
CA LEU A 97 3.79 -28.27 6.47
C LEU A 97 2.71 -29.33 6.22
N ALA A 98 1.69 -29.36 7.08
CA ALA A 98 0.43 -30.00 6.73
C ALA A 98 -0.23 -29.15 5.64
N VAL A 99 -0.08 -29.60 4.40
CA VAL A 99 -0.69 -28.99 3.21
C VAL A 99 -2.21 -29.12 3.35
N TRP A 100 -2.85 -28.11 3.94
CA TRP A 100 -4.27 -27.90 3.67
C TRP A 100 -4.35 -27.22 2.31
N GLU A 101 -4.83 -27.95 1.30
CA GLU A 101 -5.28 -27.41 0.02
C GLU A 101 -6.49 -26.49 0.26
N VAL A 102 -6.25 -25.31 0.83
CA VAL A 102 -7.15 -24.19 0.62
C VAL A 102 -6.76 -23.65 -0.74
N ALA A 103 -7.66 -23.77 -1.71
CA ALA A 103 -7.61 -23.08 -3.00
C ALA A 103 -7.77 -21.55 -2.82
N ALA A 104 -7.09 -20.97 -1.83
CA ALA A 104 -6.74 -19.57 -1.84
C ALA A 104 -5.80 -19.40 -3.03
N SER A 105 -5.97 -18.31 -3.79
CA SER A 105 -4.99 -17.88 -4.77
C SER A 105 -3.70 -17.49 -4.04
N VAL A 106 -2.95 -18.47 -3.57
CA VAL A 106 -1.65 -18.27 -2.93
C VAL A 106 -0.80 -17.61 -3.99
N TRP A 107 -0.30 -16.42 -3.68
CA TRP A 107 0.65 -15.71 -4.52
C TRP A 107 1.77 -16.69 -4.86
N LYS A 108 1.83 -17.14 -6.12
CA LYS A 108 2.91 -18.03 -6.57
C LYS A 108 4.12 -17.14 -6.87
N PRO A 109 5.26 -17.32 -6.18
CA PRO A 109 6.50 -16.69 -6.57
C PRO A 109 6.83 -17.07 -8.01
N ASN A 110 7.31 -16.11 -8.80
CA ASN A 110 7.80 -16.40 -10.16
C ASN A 110 9.08 -17.25 -10.06
N ASP A 111 9.46 -17.88 -11.17
CA ASP A 111 10.74 -18.58 -11.27
C ASP A 111 11.89 -17.66 -10.83
N VAL A 112 12.86 -18.24 -10.11
CA VAL A 112 14.00 -17.52 -9.56
C VAL A 112 14.71 -16.75 -10.68
N GLY A 113 14.87 -15.42 -10.50
CA GLY A 113 15.48 -14.53 -11.50
C GLY A 113 14.52 -13.67 -12.31
N LEU A 114 13.19 -13.85 -12.18
CA LEU A 114 12.19 -13.01 -12.85
C LEU A 114 11.61 -11.93 -11.93
N LEU A 115 11.69 -10.67 -12.38
CA LEU A 115 11.02 -9.55 -11.71
C LEU A 115 9.56 -9.45 -12.13
N LYS A 116 8.67 -9.12 -11.20
CA LYS A 116 7.23 -8.97 -11.45
C LYS A 116 6.84 -7.51 -11.39
N LEU A 117 6.28 -6.99 -12.48
CA LEU A 117 5.72 -5.63 -12.54
C LEU A 117 4.20 -5.69 -12.41
N ASN A 118 3.67 -5.21 -11.29
CA ASN A 118 2.23 -4.99 -11.13
C ASN A 118 1.90 -3.53 -11.44
N THR A 119 0.88 -3.30 -12.27
CA THR A 119 0.37 -1.95 -12.58
C THR A 119 -1.13 -1.85 -12.32
N ASP A 120 -1.59 -0.65 -12.00
CA ASP A 120 -3.02 -0.34 -11.81
C ASP A 120 -3.29 1.15 -12.11
N ALA A 121 -4.51 1.44 -12.54
CA ALA A 121 -5.01 2.80 -12.75
C ALA A 121 -6.29 3.06 -11.95
N THR A 122 -6.35 4.23 -11.31
CA THR A 122 -7.50 4.67 -10.52
C THR A 122 -8.01 6.02 -11.00
N LEU A 123 -9.30 6.09 -11.31
CA LEU A 123 -9.97 7.33 -11.68
C LEU A 123 -10.40 8.08 -10.42
N ASN A 124 -10.08 9.37 -10.37
CA ASN A 124 -10.66 10.31 -9.42
C ASN A 124 -11.56 11.28 -10.18
N GLU A 125 -12.86 10.97 -10.20
CA GLU A 125 -13.87 11.77 -10.90
C GLU A 125 -13.95 13.20 -10.37
N ALA A 126 -13.93 13.37 -9.04
CA ALA A 126 -14.03 14.67 -8.39
C ALA A 126 -12.91 15.64 -8.79
N CYS A 127 -11.69 15.12 -8.96
CA CYS A 127 -10.53 15.91 -9.37
C CYS A 127 -10.25 15.86 -10.88
N ARG A 128 -11.04 15.11 -11.65
CA ARG A 128 -10.81 14.77 -13.08
C ARG A 128 -9.36 14.37 -13.37
N LYS A 129 -8.82 13.45 -12.58
CA LYS A 129 -7.45 12.94 -12.70
C LYS A 129 -7.41 11.43 -12.60
N VAL A 130 -6.45 10.81 -13.27
CA VAL A 130 -6.18 9.38 -13.17
C VAL A 130 -4.84 9.19 -12.47
N GLY A 131 -4.83 8.41 -11.40
CA GLY A 131 -3.62 7.95 -10.76
C GLY A 131 -3.17 6.64 -11.38
N THR A 132 -1.91 6.52 -11.79
CA THR A 132 -1.32 5.26 -12.26
C THR A 132 -0.25 4.83 -11.27
N GLY A 133 -0.25 3.55 -10.88
CA GLY A 133 0.73 2.97 -9.96
C GLY A 133 1.48 1.80 -10.59
N ALA A 134 2.73 1.61 -10.17
CA ALA A 134 3.52 0.44 -10.53
C ALA A 134 4.35 -0.05 -9.33
N VAL A 135 4.46 -1.38 -9.18
CA VAL A 135 5.28 -2.04 -8.15
C VAL A 135 6.07 -3.18 -8.78
N ILE A 136 7.39 -3.18 -8.60
CA ILE A 136 8.30 -4.22 -9.04
C ILE A 136 8.68 -5.10 -7.85
N ARG A 137 8.55 -6.42 -8.00
CA ARG A 137 8.90 -7.40 -6.97
C ARG A 137 9.85 -8.47 -7.48
N ASP A 138 10.65 -9.03 -6.60
CA ASP A 138 11.44 -10.23 -6.89
C ASP A 138 10.63 -11.52 -6.70
N SER A 139 11.29 -12.68 -6.87
CA SER A 139 10.70 -14.00 -6.64
C SER A 139 10.43 -14.30 -5.16
N SER A 140 10.98 -13.54 -4.20
CA SER A 140 10.64 -13.67 -2.77
C SER A 140 9.40 -12.85 -2.39
N GLY A 141 8.92 -11.98 -3.29
CA GLY A 141 7.81 -11.07 -3.07
C GLY A 141 8.24 -9.72 -2.50
N ALA A 142 9.55 -9.52 -2.28
CA ALA A 142 10.13 -8.27 -1.84
C ALA A 142 9.93 -7.19 -2.92
N VAL A 143 9.50 -6.01 -2.48
CA VAL A 143 9.35 -4.86 -3.38
C VAL A 143 10.72 -4.25 -3.62
N LEU A 144 11.18 -4.29 -4.88
CA LEU A 144 12.45 -3.70 -5.29
C LEU A 144 12.31 -2.22 -5.67
N ALA A 145 11.20 -1.87 -6.33
CA ALA A 145 10.93 -0.52 -6.77
C ALA A 145 9.42 -0.25 -6.87
N SER A 146 8.98 1.00 -6.73
CA SER A 146 7.60 1.40 -7.00
C SER A 146 7.52 2.85 -7.47
N CYS A 147 6.48 3.17 -8.25
CA CYS A 147 6.21 4.53 -8.69
C CYS A 147 4.70 4.83 -8.71
N ALA A 148 4.35 6.11 -8.63
CA ALA A 148 3.00 6.61 -8.85
C ALA A 148 3.05 7.89 -9.69
N HIS A 149 2.19 7.99 -10.69
CA HIS A 149 2.03 9.16 -11.54
C HIS A 149 0.58 9.60 -11.58
N THR A 150 0.34 10.86 -11.95
CA THR A 150 -1.00 11.38 -12.18
C THR A 150 -1.08 11.92 -13.60
N ILE A 151 -2.08 11.48 -14.35
CA ILE A 151 -2.35 11.93 -15.72
C ILE A 151 -3.74 12.59 -15.79
N PRO A 152 -4.00 13.44 -16.80
CA PRO A 152 -5.34 13.99 -17.03
C PRO A 152 -6.38 12.87 -17.21
N ALA A 153 -7.57 13.02 -16.62
CA ALA A 153 -8.70 12.14 -16.93
C ALA A 153 -9.33 12.49 -18.28
N GLY A 154 -10.18 11.60 -18.78
CA GLY A 154 -10.90 11.76 -20.05
C GLY A 154 -10.75 10.59 -21.01
N PHE A 155 -10.04 9.55 -20.60
CA PHE A 155 -9.92 8.31 -21.36
C PHE A 155 -10.84 7.23 -20.79
N THR A 156 -10.98 6.13 -21.53
CA THR A 156 -11.69 4.95 -21.04
C THR A 156 -10.86 4.24 -19.96
N PRO A 157 -11.48 3.50 -19.04
CA PRO A 157 -10.74 2.72 -18.04
C PRO A 157 -9.67 1.80 -18.66
N LEU A 158 -9.94 1.24 -19.84
CA LEU A 158 -8.98 0.41 -20.57
C LEU A 158 -7.73 1.20 -20.98
N VAL A 159 -7.90 2.43 -21.46
CA VAL A 159 -6.78 3.31 -21.84
C VAL A 159 -6.01 3.74 -20.60
N ASP A 160 -6.69 4.00 -19.48
CA ASP A 160 -6.03 4.32 -18.21
C ASP A 160 -5.14 3.16 -17.72
N GLU A 161 -5.64 1.92 -17.79
CA GLU A 161 -4.83 0.72 -17.49
C GLU A 161 -3.63 0.58 -18.43
N ALA A 162 -3.84 0.79 -19.74
CA ALA A 162 -2.77 0.74 -20.73
C ALA A 162 -1.70 1.81 -20.48
N MET A 163 -2.11 3.00 -20.03
CA MET A 163 -1.20 4.06 -19.60
C MET A 163 -0.43 3.68 -18.35
N ALA A 164 -1.06 3.02 -17.37
CA ALA A 164 -0.37 2.48 -16.20
C ALA A 164 0.68 1.42 -16.58
N VAL A 165 0.35 0.51 -17.52
CA VAL A 165 1.30 -0.47 -18.08
C VAL A 165 2.48 0.23 -18.73
N ARG A 166 2.22 1.17 -19.65
CA ARG A 166 3.27 1.92 -20.36
C ARG A 166 4.21 2.62 -19.37
N ASN A 167 3.66 3.34 -18.40
CA ASN A 167 4.43 4.05 -17.40
C ASN A 167 5.23 3.09 -16.50
N GLY A 168 4.63 1.95 -16.12
CA GLY A 168 5.31 0.91 -15.33
C GLY A 168 6.47 0.26 -16.07
N LEU A 169 6.32 -0.02 -17.37
CA LEU A 169 7.38 -0.59 -18.20
C LEU A 169 8.53 0.41 -18.40
N GLN A 170 8.20 1.69 -18.61
CA GLN A 170 9.22 2.74 -18.68
C GLN A 170 9.98 2.86 -17.35
N PHE A 171 9.26 2.89 -16.23
CA PHE A 171 9.84 2.93 -14.89
C PHE A 171 10.77 1.73 -14.62
N ALA A 172 10.39 0.52 -15.05
CA ALA A 172 11.23 -0.67 -14.92
C ALA A 172 12.58 -0.52 -15.65
N LYS A 173 12.56 0.05 -16.87
CA LYS A 173 13.78 0.36 -17.61
C LYS A 173 14.62 1.43 -16.92
N ASP A 174 14.01 2.55 -16.56
CA ASP A 174 14.70 3.72 -16.01
C ASP A 174 15.32 3.43 -14.64
N SER A 175 14.72 2.51 -13.88
CA SER A 175 15.23 2.09 -12.57
C SER A 175 16.22 0.92 -12.63
N GLY A 176 16.55 0.40 -13.82
CA GLY A 176 17.49 -0.73 -13.99
C GLY A 176 16.89 -2.10 -13.63
N HIS A 177 15.57 -2.21 -13.49
CA HIS A 177 14.86 -3.43 -13.15
C HIS A 177 14.23 -4.06 -14.39
N TRP A 178 15.06 -4.55 -15.32
CA TRP A 178 14.63 -5.19 -16.56
C TRP A 178 15.38 -6.51 -16.78
N PRO A 179 14.75 -7.56 -17.35
CA PRO A 179 13.37 -7.66 -17.83
C PRO A 179 12.34 -7.88 -16.70
N VAL A 180 11.07 -7.57 -16.98
CA VAL A 180 9.94 -7.78 -16.05
C VAL A 180 8.84 -8.62 -16.68
N LEU A 181 8.21 -9.47 -15.86
CA LEU A 181 6.94 -10.10 -16.14
C LEU A 181 5.81 -9.14 -15.73
N LEU A 182 5.10 -8.59 -16.70
CA LEU A 182 3.94 -7.74 -16.45
C LEU A 182 2.77 -8.56 -15.89
N ARG A 183 2.14 -8.07 -14.83
CA ARG A 183 0.85 -8.55 -14.36
C ARG A 183 -0.09 -7.37 -14.16
N LEU A 184 -1.17 -7.35 -14.92
CA LEU A 184 -2.29 -6.47 -14.67
C LEU A 184 -2.96 -6.89 -13.36
N MET A 185 -3.17 -5.93 -12.46
CA MET A 185 -4.07 -6.17 -11.34
C MET A 185 -5.49 -6.17 -11.90
N LEU A 186 -6.05 -7.35 -12.16
CA LEU A 186 -7.49 -7.46 -12.36
C LEU A 186 -8.14 -6.95 -11.08
N LYS A 187 -8.92 -5.89 -11.23
CA LYS A 187 -9.65 -5.22 -10.17
C LYS A 187 -10.57 -6.24 -9.48
N TRP A 188 -10.23 -6.61 -8.25
CA TRP A 188 -11.13 -7.33 -7.35
C TRP A 188 -11.99 -6.28 -6.66
N TRP A 189 -13.06 -5.86 -7.32
CA TRP A 189 -14.22 -5.29 -6.69
C TRP A 189 -15.46 -6.01 -7.19
#